data_AF-A0A348YB02-F1
#
_entry.id   AF-A0A348YB02-F1
#
_cell.length_a   1.000
_cell.length_b   1.000
_cell.length_c   1.000
_cell.angle_alpha   90.00
_cell.angle_beta   90.00
_cell.angle_gamma   90.00
#
_symmetry.space_group_name_H-M   'P 1'
#
loop_
_entity.id
_entity.type
_entity.pdbx_description
1 polymer ?
#
loop_
_entity_poly.entity_id
_entity_poly.type
_entity_poly.pdbx_seq_one_letter_code
_entity_poly.pdbx_strand_id
1 'polypeptide(L)' 'ANRHPDCLIGTADNTRTVMFPYDVDKIDEMLGKIVSVRITDFVSPHMVKGEIEAVLA' A
#
# COMPACT_ATOMS: atom_id res chain seq x y z
N ALA A 1 -0.63 -1.09 17.39
CA ALA A 1 -1.58 0.02 17.16
C ALA A 1 -1.47 0.43 15.71
N ASN A 2 -2.55 0.31 14.93
CA ASN A 2 -2.56 0.70 13.52
C ASN A 2 -2.42 2.23 13.46
N ARG A 3 -1.25 2.73 13.05
CA ARG A 3 -0.91 4.18 13.14
C ARG A 3 -1.55 5.02 12.04
N HIS A 4 -2.08 4.38 11.00
CA HIS A 4 -2.76 5.00 9.87
C HIS A 4 -4.02 4.18 9.54
N PRO A 5 -5.17 4.47 10.17
CA PRO A 5 -6.40 3.69 9.98
C PRO A 5 -6.94 3.77 8.53
N ASP A 6 -6.49 4.77 7.78
CA ASP A 6 -6.89 5.12 6.42
C ASP A 6 -5.94 4.61 5.31
N CYS A 7 -4.84 3.94 5.67
CA CYS A 7 -3.88 3.41 4.69
C CYS A 7 -3.55 1.93 4.93
N LEU A 8 -3.41 1.16 3.84
CA LEU A 8 -2.80 -0.17 3.89
C LEU A 8 -1.29 -0.03 3.70
N ILE A 9 -0.57 -0.98 4.29
CA ILE A 9 0.88 -1.06 4.22
C ILE A 9 1.26 -2.30 3.40
N GLY A 10 1.91 -2.09 2.26
CA GLY A 10 2.50 -3.15 1.45
C GLY A 10 4.03 -3.14 1.51
N THR A 11 4.64 -4.29 1.25
CA THR A 11 6.09 -4.41 1.01
C THR A 11 6.31 -4.55 -0.49
N ALA A 12 7.05 -3.62 -1.08
CA ALA A 12 7.45 -3.70 -2.49
C ALA A 12 8.68 -4.61 -2.67
N ASP A 13 8.93 -5.05 -3.90
CA ASP A 13 10.04 -5.97 -4.25
C ASP A 13 11.43 -5.44 -3.85
N ASN A 14 11.61 -4.12 -3.84
CA ASN A 14 12.84 -3.46 -3.40
C ASN A 14 12.93 -3.26 -1.88
N THR A 15 12.09 -3.96 -1.12
CA THR A 15 11.98 -3.92 0.36
C THR A 15 11.51 -2.59 0.94
N ARG A 16 11.02 -1.65 0.12
CA ARG A 16 10.38 -0.43 0.63
C ARG A 16 8.96 -0.71 1.09
N THR A 17 8.58 -0.05 2.18
CA THR A 17 7.21 0.04 2.65
C THR A 17 6.44 1.03 1.78
N VAL A 18 5.30 0.61 1.25
CA VAL A 18 4.41 1.46 0.46
C VAL A 18 3.11 1.65 1.22
N MET A 19 2.76 2.91 1.47
CA MET A 19 1.45 3.29 2.00
C MET A 19 0.53 3.68 0.85
N PHE A 20 -0.67 3.13 0.80
CA PHE A 20 -1.66 3.51 -0.20
C PHE A 20 -3.07 3.53 0.41
N PRO A 21 -3.94 4.45 -0.08
CA PRO A 21 -5.32 4.50 0.36
C PRO A 21 -6.06 3.24 -0.10
N TYR A 22 -7.04 2.83 0.70
CA TYR A 22 -7.86 1.66 0.42
C TYR A 22 -9.30 1.90 0.90
N ASP A 23 -10.23 1.14 0.35
CA ASP A 23 -11.62 1.14 0.79
C ASP A 23 -11.77 0.23 2.01
N VAL A 24 -12.23 0.78 3.14
CA VAL A 24 -12.26 0.07 4.44
C VAL A 24 -13.13 -1.16 4.39
N ASP A 25 -14.18 -1.13 3.57
CA ASP A 25 -15.10 -2.25 3.38
C ASP A 25 -14.49 -3.40 2.57
N LYS A 26 -13.28 -3.22 2.01
CA LYS A 26 -12.59 -4.19 1.15
C LYS A 26 -11.21 -4.62 1.65
N ILE A 27 -10.90 -4.39 2.94
CA ILE A 27 -9.62 -4.84 3.54
C ILE A 27 -9.35 -6.30 3.25
N ASP A 28 -10.32 -7.16 3.57
CA ASP A 28 -10.14 -8.61 3.51
C ASP A 28 -9.92 -9.10 2.07
N GLU A 29 -10.42 -8.36 1.07
CA GLU A 29 -10.20 -8.66 -0.35
C GLU A 29 -8.79 -8.28 -0.83
N MET A 30 -8.12 -7.35 -0.12
CA MET A 30 -6.83 -6.78 -0.50
C MET A 30 -5.66 -7.42 0.27
N LEU A 31 -5.90 -7.96 1.46
CA LEU A 31 -4.87 -8.62 2.25
C LEU A 31 -4.33 -9.88 1.54
N GLY A 32 -2.99 -9.98 1.44
CA GLY A 32 -2.32 -11.11 0.80
C GLY A 32 -2.34 -11.11 -0.73
N LYS A 33 -2.93 -10.08 -1.36
CA LYS A 33 -2.92 -9.90 -2.82
C LYS A 33 -1.68 -9.16 -3.28
N ILE A 34 -1.25 -9.46 -4.51
CA ILE A 34 -0.23 -8.66 -5.19
C ILE A 34 -0.94 -7.49 -5.89
N VAL A 35 -0.48 -6.28 -5.64
CA VAL A 35 -1.04 -5.04 -6.21
C VAL A 35 0.04 -4.24 -6.92
N SER A 36 -0.32 -3.62 -8.04
CA SER A 36 0.48 -2.58 -8.67
C SER A 36 0.13 -1.25 -8.02
N VAL A 37 1.16 -0.53 -7.55
CA VAL A 37 1.01 0.78 -6.92
C VAL A 37 1.92 1.77 -7.61
N ARG A 38 1.34 2.88 -8.08
CA ARG A 38 2.12 4.01 -8.59
C ARG A 38 2.57 4.88 -7.43
N ILE A 39 3.88 5.07 -7.31
CA ILE A 39 4.46 5.93 -6.27
C ILE A 39 4.20 7.40 -6.62
N THR A 40 3.66 8.14 -5.65
CA THR A 40 3.29 9.55 -5.78
C THR A 40 4.14 10.46 -4.90
N ASP A 41 4.57 9.97 -3.73
CA ASP A 41 5.29 10.80 -2.76
C ASP A 41 6.34 10.01 -1.95
N PHE A 42 7.38 10.71 -1.52
CA PHE A 42 8.44 10.19 -0.65
C PHE A 42 8.16 10.55 0.81
N VAL A 43 8.20 9.56 1.71
CA VAL A 43 7.99 9.80 3.16
C VAL A 43 9.31 9.67 3.92
N SER A 44 10.05 8.59 3.68
CA SER A 44 11.33 8.31 4.33
C SER A 44 12.16 7.31 3.51
N PRO A 45 13.44 7.07 3.85
CA PRO A 45 14.30 6.16 3.07
C PRO A 45 13.71 4.76 2.81
N HIS A 46 12.86 4.28 3.73
CA HIS A 46 12.21 2.98 3.64
C HIS A 46 10.71 3.07 3.36
N MET A 47 10.15 4.28 3.19
CA MET A 47 8.71 4.48 3.09
C MET A 47 8.33 5.47 1.99
N VAL A 48 7.37 5.07 1.17
CA VAL A 48 6.80 5.88 0.10
C VAL A 48 5.29 5.79 0.13
N LYS A 49 4.62 6.78 -0.45
CA LYS A 49 3.17 6.77 -0.68
C LYS A 49 2.87 6.52 -2.15
N GLY A 50 1.73 5.90 -2.41
CA GLY A 50 1.27 5.67 -3.77
C GLY A 50 -0.23 5.42 -3.86
N GLU A 51 -0.67 5.22 -5.10
CA GLU A 51 -2.06 4.93 -5.46
C GLU A 51 -2.12 3.59 -6.17
N ILE A 52 -3.16 2.80 -5.88
CA ILE A 52 -3.34 1.48 -6.51
C ILE A 52 -3.72 1.68 -7.98
N GLU A 53 -2.96 1.06 -8.88
CA GLU A 53 -3.31 1.02 -10.30
C GLU A 53 -4.07 -0.25 -10.66
N ALA A 54 -3.68 -1.40 -10.08
CA ALA A 54 -4.29 -2.69 -10.40
C ALA A 54 -4.07 -3.73 -9.29
N VAL A 55 -4.96 -4.72 -9.21
CA VAL A 55 -4.76 -5.96 -8.44
C VAL A 55 -4.30 -7.03 -9.43
N LEU A 56 -3.16 -7.69 -9.16
CA LEU A 56 -2.44 -8.48 -10.16
C LEU A 56 -2.65 -10.00 -10.08
N ALA A 57 -3.00 -10.58 -8.92
CA ALA A 57 -3.57 -11.92 -8.71
C ALA A 57 -3.69 -12.22 -7.21
#